data_AF-A0A847GM16-F1
#
_entry.id   AF-A0A847GM16-F1
#
_cell.length_a   1.000
_cell.length_b   1.000
_cell.length_c   1.000
_cell.angle_alpha   90.00
_cell.angle_beta   90.00
_cell.angle_gamma   90.00
#
_symmetry.space_group_name_H-M   'P 1'
#
loop_
_entity.id
_entity.type
_entity.pdbx_description
1 polymer ?
#
loop_
_entity_poly.entity_id
_entity_poly.type
_entity_poly.pdbx_seq_one_letter_code
_entity_poly.pdbx_strand_id
1 'polypeptide(L)' 'MSITVELNSEEIAEMIRLTNQPDSAQAVTQAAREYLRIRRLRELSAMSGQVDYDDNWQRLEALELATRGE' A
#
# COMPACT_ATOMS: atom_id res chain seq x y z
N MET A 1 -18.49 4.80 -17.64
CA MET A 1 -18.17 6.21 -17.93
C MET A 1 -16.77 6.23 -18.52
N SER A 2 -16.59 6.83 -19.70
CA SER A 2 -15.29 6.95 -20.36
C SER A 2 -14.88 8.42 -20.36
N ILE A 3 -13.58 8.67 -20.15
CA ILE A 3 -12.96 9.98 -20.27
C ILE A 3 -11.76 9.85 -21.19
N THR A 4 -11.47 10.90 -21.97
CA THR A 4 -10.26 10.98 -22.79
C THR A 4 -9.23 11.81 -22.05
N VAL A 5 -8.01 11.30 -21.95
CA VAL A 5 -6.87 11.98 -21.35
C VAL A 5 -5.73 12.00 -22.34
N GLU A 6 -5.06 13.14 -22.46
CA GLU A 6 -3.87 13.30 -23.29
C GLU A 6 -2.64 12.93 -22.46
N LEU A 7 -1.88 11.96 -22.96
CA LEU A 7 -0.64 11.47 -22.37
C LEU A 7 0.40 11.39 -23.47
N ASN A 8 1.63 11.78 -23.17
CA ASN A 8 2.70 11.65 -24.15
C ASN A 8 3.17 10.19 -24.26
N SER A 9 3.90 9.88 -25.33
CA SER A 9 4.33 8.51 -25.62
C SER A 9 5.31 7.94 -24.57
N GLU A 10 6.10 8.80 -23.93
CA GLU A 10 7.05 8.40 -22.90
C GLU A 10 6.32 8.00 -21.61
N GLU A 11 5.31 8.76 -21.20
CA GLU A 11 4.45 8.48 -20.05
C GLU A 11 3.72 7.13 -20.23
N ILE A 12 3.19 6.86 -21.42
CA ILE A 12 2.53 5.57 -21.70
C ILE A 12 3.54 4.41 -21.66
N ALA A 13 4.71 4.59 -22.28
CA ALA A 13 5.75 3.56 -22.28
C ALA A 13 6.23 3.25 -20.86
N GLU A 14 6.39 4.28 -20.02
CA GLU A 14 6.76 4.10 -18.62
C GLU A 14 5.66 3.38 -17.82
N MET A 15 4.40 3.76 -18.00
CA MET A 15 3.28 3.07 -17.36
C MET A 15 3.19 1.60 -17.77
N ILE A 16 3.36 1.28 -19.05
CA ILE A 16 3.41 -0.10 -19.57
C ILE A 16 4.54 -0.88 -18.89
N ARG A 17 5.75 -0.30 -18.83
CA ARG A 17 6.92 -0.91 -18.21
C ARG A 17 6.73 -1.16 -16.72
N LEU A 18 6.18 -0.19 -15.98
CA LEU A 18 6.01 -0.27 -14.52
C LEU A 18 4.85 -1.20 -14.12
N THR A 19 3.79 -1.26 -14.93
CA THR A 19 2.62 -2.12 -14.66
C THR A 19 2.75 -3.52 -15.25
N ASN A 20 3.72 -3.72 -16.15
CA ASN A 20 3.93 -4.95 -16.92
C ASN A 20 2.67 -5.39 -17.68
N GLN A 21 1.91 -4.42 -18.20
CA GLN A 21 0.69 -4.68 -18.97
C GLN A 21 0.97 -4.61 -20.48
N PRO A 22 0.27 -5.42 -21.30
CA PRO A 22 0.50 -5.47 -22.74
C PRO A 22 -0.16 -4.30 -23.49
N ASP A 23 -1.11 -3.61 -22.87
CA ASP A 23 -1.91 -2.55 -23.49
C ASP A 23 -1.88 -1.24 -22.68
N SER A 24 -1.95 -0.13 -23.40
CA SER A 24 -1.90 1.22 -22.85
C SER A 24 -3.08 1.51 -21.93
N ALA A 25 -4.30 1.10 -22.30
CA ALA A 25 -5.48 1.36 -21.48
C ALA A 25 -5.45 0.54 -20.19
N GLN A 26 -4.96 -0.71 -20.26
CA GLN A 26 -4.77 -1.55 -19.08
C GLN A 26 -3.69 -1.00 -18.15
N ALA A 27 -2.56 -0.56 -18.70
CA ALA A 27 -1.47 0.05 -17.95
C ALA A 27 -1.96 1.30 -17.18
N VAL A 28 -2.65 2.22 -17.88
CA VAL A 28 -3.20 3.44 -17.27
C VAL A 28 -4.24 3.11 -16.20
N THR A 29 -5.14 2.16 -16.48
CA THR A 29 -6.18 1.74 -15.51
C THR A 29 -5.56 1.15 -14.24
N GLN A 30 -4.54 0.30 -14.38
CA GLN A 30 -3.86 -0.30 -13.25
C GLN A 30 -3.07 0.75 -12.46
N ALA A 31 -2.33 1.64 -13.13
CA ALA A 31 -1.60 2.72 -12.48
C ALA A 31 -2.53 3.64 -11.68
N ALA A 32 -3.69 4.02 -12.24
CA ALA A 32 -4.68 4.83 -11.56
C ALA A 32 -5.25 4.16 -10.31
N ARG A 33 -5.57 2.86 -10.38
CA ARG A 33 -6.03 2.08 -9.23
C ARG A 33 -4.96 2.00 -8.14
N GLU A 34 -3.71 1.79 -8.53
CA GLU A 34 -2.60 1.69 -7.60
C GLU A 34 -2.32 3.03 -6.91
N TYR A 35 -2.42 4.15 -7.64
CA TYR A 35 -2.36 5.48 -7.04
C TYR A 35 -3.40 5.66 -5.93
N LEU A 36 -4.67 5.30 -6.20
CA LEU A 36 -5.74 5.38 -5.20
C LEU A 36 -5.47 4.47 -3.99
N ARG A 37 -4.94 3.27 -4.21
CA ARG A 37 -4.57 2.33 -3.14
C ARG A 37 -3.50 2.93 -2.24
N ILE A 38 -2.42 3.47 -2.81
CA ILE A 38 -1.32 4.08 -2.08
C ILE A 38 -1.78 5.34 -1.34
N ARG A 39 -2.65 6.17 -1.95
CA ARG A 39 -3.21 7.34 -1.29
C ARG A 39 -4.01 6.98 -0.04
N ARG A 40 -4.91 6.00 -0.14
CA ARG A 40 -5.68 5.51 1.01
C ARG A 40 -4.78 4.96 2.11
N LEU A 41 -3.74 4.21 1.75
CA LEU A 41 -2.78 3.69 2.73
C LEU A 41 -2.05 4.82 3.45
N ARG A 42 -1.63 5.86 2.72
CA ARG A 42 -0.99 7.05 3.31
C ARG A 42 -1.94 7.83 4.22
N GLU A 43 -3.20 7.98 3.84
CA GLU A 43 -4.23 8.62 4.68
C GLU A 43 -4.42 7.83 5.98
N LEU A 44 -4.55 6.50 5.89
CA LEU A 44 -4.65 5.62 7.07
C LEU A 44 -3.39 5.72 7.95
N SER A 45 -2.19 5.71 7.36
CA SER A 45 -0.95 5.88 8.11
C SER A 45 -0.82 7.25 8.77
N ALA A 46 -1.27 8.32 8.11
CA ALA A 46 -1.28 9.65 8.69
C ALA A 46 -2.26 9.75 9.88
N MET A 47 -3.40 9.05 9.81
CA MET A 47 -4.34 8.91 10.93
C MET A 47 -3.81 8.01 12.05
N SER A 48 -2.89 7.08 11.74
CA SER A 48 -2.25 6.18 12.69
C SER A 48 -1.23 6.87 13.62
N GLY A 49 -1.08 8.19 13.54
CA GLY A 49 -0.24 9.01 14.44
C GLY A 49 -0.62 8.98 15.94
N GLN A 50 -1.42 8.01 16.38
CA GLN A 50 -1.79 7.76 17.78
C GLN A 50 -1.96 6.26 18.10
N VAL A 51 -1.29 5.35 17.40
CA VAL A 51 -1.18 3.99 17.95
C VAL A 51 0.01 3.98 18.88
N ASP A 52 -0.26 4.34 20.13
CA ASP A 52 0.65 4.16 21.27
C ASP A 52 0.81 2.64 21.45
N TYR A 53 1.79 2.06 20.76
CA TYR A 53 2.16 0.67 20.95
C TYR A 53 2.90 0.61 22.29
N ASP A 54 2.16 0.25 23.34
CA ASP A 54 2.78 -0.12 24.60
C ASP A 54 3.51 -1.44 24.36
N ASP A 55 4.83 -1.36 24.20
CA ASP A 55 5.72 -2.45 23.80
C ASP A 55 5.93 -3.42 24.99
N ASN A 56 4.82 -3.93 25.52
CA ASN A 56 4.75 -4.75 26.73
C ASN A 56 5.10 -6.22 26.44
N TRP A 57 5.83 -6.48 25.36
CA TRP A 57 6.23 -7.81 24.92
C TRP A 57 7.08 -8.53 25.97
N GLN A 58 7.89 -7.78 26.73
CA GLN A 58 8.73 -8.32 27.81
C GLN A 58 7.88 -8.88 28.96
N ARG A 59 6.76 -8.23 29.28
CA ARG A 59 5.84 -8.72 30.32
C ARG A 59 5.04 -9.93 29.84
N LEU A 60 4.65 -9.93 28.57
CA LEU A 60 3.97 -11.07 27.94
C LEU A 60 4.88 -12.30 27.89
N GLU A 61 6.14 -12.13 27.48
CA GLU A 61 7.14 -13.20 27.46
C GLU A 61 7.41 -13.76 28.87
N ALA A 62 7.55 -12.88 29.86
CA ALA A 62 7.75 -13.30 31.25
C ALA A 62 6.56 -14.10 31.80
N LEU A 63 5.33 -13.73 31.43
CA LEU A 63 4.11 -14.46 31.82
C LEU A 63 4.04 -15.83 31.13
N GLU A 64 4.37 -15.91 29.85
CA GLU A 64 4.40 -17.19 29.11
C GLU A 64 5.44 -18.17 29.68
N LEU A 65 6.64 -17.67 29.99
CA LEU A 65 7.70 -18.44 30.63
C LEU A 65 7.31 -18.92 32.02
N ALA A 66 6.61 -18.09 32.80
CA ALA A 66 6.11 -18.45 34.13
C ALA A 66 5.03 -19.54 34.06
N THR A 67 4.12 -19.49 33.08
CA THR A 67 3.07 -20.50 32.90
C THR A 67 3.56 -21.84 32.33
N ARG A 68 4.77 -21.90 31.76
CA ARG A 68 5.37 -23.13 31.22
C ARG A 68 6.24 -23.90 32.23
N GLY A 69 6.40 -23.39 33.44
CA GLY A 69 7.28 -23.92 34.48
C GLY A 69 6.62 -24.73 35.60
N GLU A 70 5.31 -25.01 35.51
CA GLU A 70 4.57 -25.94 36.40
C GLU A 70 4.22 -27.24 35.68
#